data_AF-A0A822EJD5-F1
#
_entry.id   AF-A0A822EJD5-F1
#
_cell.length_a   1.000
_cell.length_b   1.000
_cell.length_c   1.000
_cell.angle_alpha   90.00
_cell.angle_beta   90.00
_cell.angle_gamma   90.00
#
_symmetry.space_group_name_H-M   'P 1'
#
loop_
_entity.id
_entity.type
_entity.pdbx_description
1 polymer ?
#
loop_
_entity_poly.entity_id
_entity_poly.type
_entity_poly.pdbx_seq_one_letter_code
_entity_poly.pdbx_strand_id
1 'polypeptide(L)'
;MMSPIEIPVNRPTAVTVPVGDADGDTTRCRWSTSSNGIDECGGVCPPHSLPPNAIIYPNCTIIITGQTVDNWFAVAIMVEDFISPTSTTPLSAVPVQF
;
A
#
# COMPACT_ATOMS: atom_id res chain seq x y z
N MET A 1 7.59 3.70 16.49
CA MET A 1 7.63 5.01 15.80
C MET A 1 8.39 4.79 14.51
N MET A 2 7.73 4.90 13.36
CA MET A 2 8.43 4.79 12.07
C MET A 2 8.89 6.17 11.63
N SER A 3 10.07 6.25 11.03
CA SER A 3 10.55 7.51 10.46
C SER A 3 9.78 7.80 9.16
N PRO A 4 9.41 9.05 8.89
CA PRO A 4 8.90 9.46 7.59
C PRO A 4 9.84 9.04 6.46
N ILE A 5 9.26 8.65 5.32
CA ILE A 5 10.02 8.35 4.11
C ILE A 5 10.10 9.62 3.28
N GLU A 6 11.31 10.09 2.99
CA GLU A 6 11.51 11.26 2.13
C GLU A 6 11.24 10.91 0.66
N ILE A 7 10.30 11.63 0.05
CA ILE A 7 9.96 11.49 -1.37
C ILE A 7 10.43 12.75 -2.13
N PRO A 8 11.50 12.68 -2.93
CA PRO A 8 11.96 13.82 -3.72
C PRO A 8 10.92 14.29 -4.75
N VAL A 9 10.84 15.61 -4.91
CA VAL A 9 9.95 16.25 -5.89
C VAL A 9 10.32 15.84 -7.31
N ASN A 10 9.32 15.50 -8.12
CA ASN A 10 9.43 15.09 -9.52
C ASN A 10 10.36 13.89 -9.76
N ARG A 11 10.59 13.05 -8.74
CA ARG A 11 11.38 11.83 -8.85
C ARG A 11 10.57 10.62 -8.36
N PRO A 12 10.26 9.65 -9.24
CA PRO A 12 9.62 8.41 -8.82
C PRO A 12 10.48 7.69 -7.79
N THR A 13 9.88 7.41 -6.64
CA THR A 13 10.52 6.75 -5.51
C THR A 13 9.80 5.45 -5.24
N ALA A 14 10.57 4.35 -5.21
CA ALA A 14 10.05 3.03 -4.88
C ALA A 14 10.11 2.81 -3.36
N VAL A 15 8.96 2.56 -2.76
CA VAL A 15 8.80 2.18 -1.37
C VAL A 15 8.34 0.73 -1.34
N THR A 16 9.20 -0.16 -0.84
CA THR A 16 8.85 -1.57 -0.69
C THR A 16 8.44 -1.84 0.74
N VAL A 17 7.22 -2.34 0.93
CA VAL A 17 6.77 -2.81 2.24
C VAL A 17 7.29 -4.23 2.45
N PRO A 18 8.14 -4.48 3.46
CA PRO A 18 8.63 -5.81 3.73
C PRO A 18 7.46 -6.67 4.23
N VAL A 19 7.14 -7.71 3.48
CA VAL A 19 6.13 -8.71 3.83
C VAL A 19 6.84 -10.05 3.97
N GLY A 20 6.52 -10.77 5.05
CA GLY A 20 7.00 -12.12 5.28
C GLY A 20 5.81 -13.03 5.39
N ASP A 21 5.88 -14.15 4.68
CA ASP A 21 4.97 -15.26 4.85
C ASP A 21 5.73 -16.47 5.37
N ALA A 22 5.16 -17.17 6.37
CA ALA A 22 5.82 -18.25 7.07
C ALA A 22 5.56 -19.62 6.41
N ASP A 23 4.47 -19.75 5.68
CA ASP A 23 3.90 -21.04 5.29
C ASP A 23 4.14 -21.36 3.80
N GLY A 24 4.68 -20.41 3.03
CA GLY A 24 5.00 -20.53 1.61
C GLY A 24 3.90 -20.05 0.68
N ASP A 25 2.92 -19.34 1.22
CA ASP A 25 1.78 -18.75 0.53
C ASP A 25 2.18 -17.49 -0.26
N THR A 26 1.27 -17.07 -1.15
CA THR A 26 1.48 -15.94 -2.04
C THR A 26 0.92 -14.66 -1.44
N THR A 27 1.80 -13.78 -0.96
CA THR A 27 1.40 -12.44 -0.50
C THR A 27 1.19 -11.50 -1.67
N ARG A 28 0.09 -10.73 -1.66
CA ARG A 28 -0.14 -9.63 -2.60
C ARG A 28 -0.61 -8.38 -1.90
N CYS A 29 -0.25 -7.23 -2.45
CA CYS A 29 -0.71 -5.95 -1.96
C CYS A 29 -1.65 -5.23 -2.93
N ARG A 30 -2.59 -4.49 -2.35
CA ARG A 30 -3.47 -3.56 -3.04
C ARG A 30 -3.71 -2.31 -2.20
N TRP A 31 -4.25 -1.26 -2.81
CA TRP A 31 -4.74 -0.11 -2.07
C TRP A 31 -5.88 -0.51 -1.13
N SER A 32 -5.88 0.06 0.08
CA SER A 32 -7.02 -0.04 0.98
C SER A 32 -8.24 0.67 0.39
N THR A 33 -9.42 0.14 0.66
CA THR A 33 -10.68 0.71 0.19
C THR A 33 -11.60 1.03 1.36
N SER A 34 -12.45 2.03 1.17
CA SER A 34 -13.60 2.26 2.04
C SER A 34 -14.85 1.97 1.22
N SER A 35 -15.37 0.75 1.36
CA SER A 35 -16.52 0.28 0.59
C SER A 35 -17.35 -0.71 1.39
N ASN A 36 -18.64 -0.83 1.06
CA ASN A 36 -19.55 -1.79 1.70
C ASN A 36 -19.62 -1.67 3.24
N GLY A 37 -19.42 -0.46 3.78
CA GLY A 37 -19.44 -0.22 5.22
C GLY A 37 -18.17 -0.65 5.97
N ILE A 38 -17.14 -1.10 5.26
CA ILE A 38 -15.83 -1.43 5.82
C ILE A 38 -14.86 -0.31 5.43
N ASP A 39 -14.21 0.29 6.43
CA ASP A 39 -13.17 1.29 6.23
C ASP A 39 -11.78 0.68 6.46
N GLU A 40 -11.17 0.14 5.40
CA GLU A 40 -9.82 -0.42 5.47
C GLU A 40 -8.72 0.66 5.56
N CYS A 41 -9.05 1.89 5.16
CA CYS A 41 -8.08 2.97 5.04
C CYS A 41 -8.07 3.92 6.25
N GLY A 42 -8.99 3.78 7.20
CA GLY A 42 -9.04 4.61 8.41
C GLY A 42 -9.11 6.11 8.10
N GLY A 43 -9.78 6.49 7.02
CA GLY A 43 -9.90 7.88 6.56
C GLY A 43 -8.83 8.37 5.59
N VAL A 44 -7.78 7.60 5.29
CA VAL A 44 -6.71 7.97 4.32
C VAL A 44 -6.76 7.15 3.03
N CYS A 45 -7.96 7.03 2.44
CA CYS A 45 -8.19 6.23 1.24
C CYS A 45 -7.54 6.81 -0.03
N PRO A 46 -6.78 5.99 -0.79
CA PRO A 46 -6.43 6.30 -2.17
C PRO A 46 -7.67 6.48 -3.06
N PRO A 47 -7.60 7.30 -4.12
CA PRO A 47 -6.42 8.04 -4.58
C PRO A 47 -6.20 9.38 -3.85
N HIS A 48 -7.14 9.83 -3.01
CA HIS A 48 -7.13 11.19 -2.45
C HIS A 48 -6.02 11.44 -1.42
N SER A 49 -5.57 10.39 -0.73
CA SER A 49 -4.46 10.47 0.23
C SER A 49 -3.07 10.49 -0.42
N LEU A 50 -2.98 10.32 -1.75
CA LEU A 50 -1.74 10.11 -2.49
C LEU A 50 -1.62 11.02 -3.72
N PRO A 51 -0.41 11.21 -4.26
CA PRO A 51 -0.23 11.86 -5.55
C PRO A 51 -0.97 11.14 -6.69
N PRO A 52 -1.48 11.84 -7.72
CA PRO A 52 -2.31 11.27 -8.79
C PRO A 52 -1.71 10.10 -9.59
N ASN A 53 -0.39 9.94 -9.56
CA ASN A 53 0.34 8.89 -10.29
C ASN A 53 0.94 7.83 -9.34
N ALA A 54 0.44 7.74 -8.10
CA ALA A 54 0.87 6.70 -7.19
C ALA A 54 0.37 5.33 -7.66
N ILE A 55 1.27 4.35 -7.71
CA ILE A 55 0.99 2.98 -8.17
C ILE A 55 1.42 2.00 -7.09
N ILE A 56 0.64 0.95 -6.88
CA ILE A 56 1.04 -0.21 -6.09
C ILE A 56 1.10 -1.44 -6.97
N TYR A 57 2.17 -2.21 -6.82
CA TYR A 57 2.35 -3.51 -7.45
C TYR A 57 1.96 -4.63 -6.48
N PRO A 58 1.54 -5.81 -7.01
CA PRO A 58 1.21 -6.95 -6.17
C PRO A 58 2.34 -7.40 -5.25
N ASN A 59 3.61 -7.18 -5.60
CA ASN A 59 4.77 -7.46 -4.75
C ASN A 59 5.01 -6.42 -3.64
N CYS A 60 3.98 -5.66 -3.26
CA CYS A 60 4.04 -4.66 -2.18
C CYS A 60 5.07 -3.54 -2.42
N THR A 61 5.37 -3.27 -3.68
CA THR A 61 6.18 -2.12 -4.10
C THR A 61 5.27 -0.99 -4.52
N ILE A 62 5.46 0.18 -3.93
CA ILE A 62 4.70 1.39 -4.18
C ILE A 62 5.60 2.39 -4.90
N ILE A 63 5.12 2.98 -5.98
CA ILE A 63 5.79 4.07 -6.68
C ILE A 63 5.07 5.37 -6.35
N ILE A 64 5.78 6.30 -5.72
CA ILE A 64 5.27 7.63 -5.37
C ILE A 64 6.16 8.68 -6.02
N THR A 65 5.55 9.71 -6.61
CA THR A 65 6.27 10.88 -7.13
C THR A 65 5.81 12.11 -6.38
N GLY A 66 6.71 12.75 -5.62
CA GLY A 66 6.40 13.98 -4.89
C GLY A 66 6.10 15.13 -5.85
N GLN A 67 5.08 15.95 -5.55
CA GLN A 67 4.66 17.06 -6.41
C GLN A 67 5.19 18.42 -5.94
N THR A 68 5.25 18.63 -4.63
CA THR A 68 5.68 19.88 -3.99
C THR A 68 6.54 19.57 -2.77
N VAL A 69 7.41 20.50 -2.39
CA VAL A 69 8.16 20.43 -1.13
C VAL A 69 7.21 20.59 0.07
N ASP A 70 7.63 20.06 1.22
CA ASP A 70 6.90 20.14 2.50
C ASP A 70 5.46 19.60 2.49
N ASN A 71 5.17 18.66 1.58
CA ASN A 71 3.88 17.99 1.51
C ASN A 71 3.95 16.59 2.15
N TRP A 72 2.88 16.22 2.84
CA TRP A 72 2.75 14.94 3.53
C TRP A 72 1.61 14.14 2.92
N PHE A 73 1.86 12.84 2.75
CA PHE A 73 0.88 11.89 2.24
C PHE A 73 0.83 10.72 3.19
N ALA A 74 -0.36 10.14 3.35
CA ALA A 74 -0.55 8.93 4.12
C ALA A 74 -0.81 7.78 3.14
N VAL A 75 -0.13 6.67 3.35
CA VAL A 75 -0.24 5.46 2.54
C VAL A 75 -1.10 4.47 3.30
N ALA A 76 -2.17 3.96 2.69
CA ALA A 76 -2.98 2.87 3.23
C ALA A 76 -3.09 1.73 2.24
N ILE A 77 -2.59 0.56 2.63
CA ILE A 77 -2.59 -0.66 1.82
C ILE A 77 -3.19 -1.84 2.59
N MET A 78 -3.64 -2.83 1.85
CA MET A 78 -3.95 -4.16 2.36
C MET A 78 -2.85 -5.11 1.92
N VAL A 79 -2.26 -5.82 2.88
CA VAL A 79 -1.43 -6.99 2.63
C VAL A 79 -2.33 -8.21 2.74
N GLU A 80 -2.46 -8.94 1.64
CA GLU A 80 -3.34 -10.08 1.51
C GLU A 80 -2.52 -11.35 1.29
N ASP A 81 -2.93 -12.41 1.96
CA ASP A 81 -2.29 -13.72 1.88
C ASP A 81 -3.16 -14.70 1.09
N PHE A 82 -2.54 -15.53 0.25
CA PHE A 82 -3.23 -16.44 -0.66
C PHE A 82 -2.52 -17.78 -0.75
N ILE A 83 -3.28 -18.87 -0.58
CA ILE A 83 -2.80 -20.26 -0.69
C ILE A 83 -2.04 -20.60 -1.99
N SER A 84 -2.26 -19.84 -3.07
CA SER A 84 -1.54 -20.00 -4.33
C SER A 84 -1.61 -18.73 -5.20
N PRO A 85 -0.71 -18.58 -6.19
CA PRO A 85 -0.70 -17.40 -7.06
C PRO A 85 -1.98 -17.20 -7.88
N THR A 86 -2.73 -18.27 -8.14
CA THR A 86 -3.98 -18.25 -8.90
C THR A 86 -5.22 -18.08 -8.03
N SER A 87 -5.09 -18.14 -6.70
CA SER A 87 -6.23 -17.93 -5.81
C SER A 87 -6.78 -16.51 -5.98
N THR A 88 -8.10 -16.36 -5.90
CA THR A 88 -8.79 -15.06 -5.94
C THR A 88 -9.34 -14.65 -4.59
N THR A 89 -9.26 -15.53 -3.58
CA THR A 89 -9.79 -15.27 -2.24
C THR A 89 -8.64 -15.31 -1.24
N PRO A 90 -8.42 -14.24 -0.47
CA PRO A 90 -7.36 -14.21 0.52
C PRO A 90 -7.72 -15.09 1.73
N LEU A 91 -6.71 -15.75 2.30
CA LEU A 91 -6.80 -16.45 3.58
C LEU A 91 -6.83 -15.44 4.74
N SER A 92 -6.05 -14.36 4.61
CA SER A 92 -5.99 -13.27 5.56
C SER A 92 -5.73 -11.93 4.86
N ALA A 93 -6.12 -10.83 5.51
CA ALA A 93 -5.91 -9.48 5.02
C ALA A 93 -5.58 -8.54 6.20
N VAL A 94 -4.44 -7.86 6.13
CA VAL A 94 -3.94 -6.98 7.19
C VAL A 94 -3.79 -5.56 6.65
N PRO A 95 -4.46 -4.55 7.26
CA PRO A 95 -4.28 -3.16 6.88
C PRO A 95 -2.94 -2.63 7.41
N VAL A 96 -2.19 -1.95 6.55
CA VAL A 96 -0.93 -1.27 6.90
C VAL A 96 -1.03 0.20 6.49
N GLN A 97 -0.72 1.10 7.42
CA GLN A 97 -0.78 2.54 7.22
C GLN A 97 0.51 3.21 7.70
N PHE A 98 0.97 4.21 6.95
CA PHE A 98 2.17 4.98 7.28
C PHE A 98 2.23 6.36 6.63
#